data_AF-A0A2E7WE55-F1
#
_entry.id   AF-A0A2E7WE55-F1
#
_cell.length_a   1.000
_cell.length_b   1.000
_cell.length_c   1.000
_cell.angle_alpha   90.00
_cell.angle_beta   90.00
_cell.angle_gamma   90.00
#
_symmetry.space_group_name_H-M   'P 1'
#
loop_
_entity.id
_entity.type
_entity.pdbx_description
1 polymer ?
#
loop_
_entity_poly.entity_id
_entity_poly.type
_entity_poly.pdbx_seq_one_letter_code
_entity_poly.pdbx_strand_id
1 'polypeptide(L)'
;MKIILVGIEYVGTTTIAKMLKDWKLKYTGSPFYDGLMHDHMKIPHTSGHPDDTTLEEQEQILNLSPKLMEMYHRYHMYYHLHHYFQRDDLTVGFHIEESILARRYFGYGLDGEAFD
;
A
#
# COMPACT_ATOMS: atom_id res chain seq x y z
N MET A 1 -17.16 5.82 -3.27
CA MET A 1 -16.26 5.66 -4.45
C MET A 1 -15.01 4.97 -3.97
N LYS A 2 -14.63 3.85 -4.59
CA LYS A 2 -13.45 3.09 -4.20
C LYS A 2 -12.40 3.26 -5.30
N ILE A 3 -11.22 3.74 -4.95
CA ILE A 3 -10.12 3.97 -5.89
C ILE A 3 -8.92 3.14 -5.44
N ILE A 4 -8.40 2.32 -6.36
CA ILE A 4 -7.12 1.66 -6.22
C ILE A 4 -6.18 2.28 -7.25
N LEU A 5 -5.12 2.93 -6.80
CA LEU A 5 -4.06 3.38 -7.69
C LEU A 5 -2.98 2.31 -7.82
N VAL A 6 -2.74 1.92 -9.06
CA VAL A 6 -1.77 0.89 -9.44
C VAL A 6 -0.71 1.51 -10.32
N GLY A 7 0.55 1.20 -10.04
CA GLY A 7 1.69 1.65 -10.83
C GLY A 7 3.00 1.31 -10.12
N ILE A 8 4.10 1.16 -10.84
CA ILE A 8 5.41 0.87 -10.24
C ILE A 8 5.94 2.06 -9.43
N GLU A 9 7.07 1.89 -8.77
CA GLU A 9 7.73 2.95 -7.99
C GLU A 9 7.94 4.21 -8.85
N TYR A 10 7.73 5.38 -8.23
CA TYR A 10 7.99 6.69 -8.83
C TYR A 10 7.14 7.10 -10.05
N VAL A 11 6.09 6.37 -10.41
CA VAL A 11 5.15 6.80 -11.48
C VAL A 11 4.13 7.84 -11.02
N GLY A 12 4.23 8.31 -9.77
CA GLY A 12 3.41 9.41 -9.24
C GLY A 12 2.10 9.01 -8.57
N THR A 13 1.90 7.74 -8.21
CA THR A 13 0.68 7.27 -7.51
C THR A 13 0.43 8.02 -6.21
N THR A 14 1.45 8.26 -5.39
CA THR A 14 1.35 9.07 -4.15
C THR A 14 0.88 10.50 -4.45
N THR A 15 1.44 11.14 -5.48
CA THR A 15 1.05 12.49 -5.88
C THR A 15 -0.41 12.53 -6.30
N ILE A 16 -0.83 11.59 -7.15
CA ILE A 16 -2.22 11.50 -7.63
C ILE A 16 -3.18 11.24 -6.46
N ALA A 17 -2.85 10.33 -5.55
CA ALA A 17 -3.72 10.02 -4.42
C ALA A 17 -3.86 11.21 -3.45
N LYS A 18 -2.79 11.96 -3.16
CA LYS A 18 -2.87 13.21 -2.40
C LYS A 18 -3.81 14.22 -3.07
N MET A 19 -3.68 14.39 -4.39
CA MET A 19 -4.57 15.27 -5.16
C MET A 19 -6.03 14.81 -5.14
N LEU A 20 -6.29 13.50 -5.22
CA LEU A 20 -7.65 12.93 -5.14
C LEU A 20 -8.27 13.13 -3.76
N LYS A 21 -7.49 12.92 -2.69
CA LYS A 21 -7.92 13.15 -1.31
C LYS A 21 -8.35 14.61 -1.12
N ASP A 22 -7.51 15.55 -1.53
CA ASP A 22 -7.80 16.98 -1.40
C ASP A 22 -8.98 17.41 -2.27
N TRP A 23 -9.05 16.91 -3.51
CA TRP A 23 -10.15 17.18 -4.43
C TRP A 23 -11.49 16.71 -3.87
N LYS A 24 -11.56 15.47 -3.34
CA LYS A 24 -12.80 14.91 -2.80
C LYS A 24 -13.29 15.73 -1.62
N LEU A 25 -12.40 16.06 -0.67
CA LEU A 25 -12.75 16.88 0.47
C LEU A 25 -13.26 18.26 0.03
N LYS A 26 -12.55 18.92 -0.89
CA LYS A 26 -12.94 20.23 -1.42
C LYS A 26 -14.30 20.23 -2.12
N TYR A 27 -14.59 19.19 -2.91
CA TYR A 27 -15.78 19.16 -3.77
C TYR A 27 -17.02 18.59 -3.08
N THR A 28 -16.83 17.61 -2.19
CA THR A 28 -17.93 16.89 -1.54
C THR A 28 -18.13 17.28 -0.07
N GLY A 29 -17.17 17.99 0.53
CA GLY A 29 -17.14 18.28 1.96
C GLY A 29 -16.86 17.06 2.85
N SER A 30 -16.64 15.87 2.27
CA SER A 30 -16.43 14.62 3.00
C SER A 30 -15.12 13.96 2.54
N PRO A 31 -14.16 13.68 3.44
CA PRO A 31 -12.93 13.00 3.07
C PRO A 31 -13.19 11.53 2.72
N PHE A 32 -12.24 10.84 2.08
CA PHE A 32 -12.29 9.37 2.02
C PHE A 32 -12.39 8.77 3.43
N TYR A 33 -12.81 7.51 3.53
CA TYR A 33 -12.90 6.80 4.80
C TYR A 33 -11.68 7.06 5.70
N ASP A 34 -11.98 7.36 6.97
CA ASP A 34 -11.03 7.74 8.02
C ASP A 34 -10.17 9.01 7.75
N GLY A 35 -10.38 9.69 6.62
CA GLY A 35 -9.55 10.82 6.22
C GLY A 35 -8.18 10.41 5.67
N LEU A 36 -7.97 9.13 5.41
CA LEU A 36 -6.67 8.55 5.11
C LEU A 36 -6.54 8.15 3.64
N MET A 37 -5.30 7.92 3.23
CA MET A 37 -4.94 7.28 1.97
C MET A 37 -4.12 6.07 2.38
N HIS A 38 -4.58 4.87 2.08
CA HIS A 38 -3.95 3.64 2.53
C HIS A 38 -2.84 3.25 1.55
N ASP A 39 -1.60 3.65 1.83
CA ASP A 39 -0.42 3.46 0.97
C ASP A 39 0.67 2.53 1.53
N HIS A 40 0.43 1.93 2.69
CA HIS A 40 1.37 1.08 3.46
C HIS A 40 1.65 -0.31 2.87
N MET A 41 1.22 -0.52 1.63
CA MET A 41 1.50 -1.70 0.83
C MET A 41 2.51 -1.37 -0.27
N LYS A 42 2.86 -0.07 -0.42
CA LYS A 42 3.77 0.40 -1.44
C LYS A 42 5.20 0.35 -0.94
N ILE A 43 5.93 -0.69 -1.34
CA ILE A 43 7.37 -0.80 -1.10
C ILE A 43 8.10 -0.13 -2.28
N PRO A 44 9.25 0.57 -2.09
CA PRO A 44 10.10 0.64 -0.90
C PRO A 44 9.78 1.73 0.11
N HIS A 45 8.81 2.62 -0.17
CA HIS A 45 8.43 3.68 0.76
C HIS A 45 7.09 3.35 1.39
N THR A 46 7.13 2.64 2.50
CA THR A 46 5.94 2.22 3.25
C THR A 46 5.96 2.87 4.62
N SER A 47 4.88 3.49 5.05
CA SER A 47 4.81 4.03 6.41
C SER A 47 3.54 3.58 7.12
N GLY A 48 3.09 4.33 8.11
CA GLY A 48 1.78 4.19 8.74
C GLY A 48 1.01 5.50 8.65
N HIS A 49 0.04 5.64 9.54
CA HIS A 49 -0.61 6.91 9.79
C HIS A 49 -0.38 7.27 11.27
N PRO A 50 0.53 8.21 11.59
CA PRO A 50 1.24 9.14 10.70
C PRO A 50 2.37 8.51 9.86
N ASP A 51 2.78 9.23 8.80
CA ASP A 51 3.94 8.89 7.96
C ASP A 51 5.22 9.46 8.62
N ASP A 52 5.70 8.78 9.67
CA ASP A 52 6.84 9.21 10.50
C ASP A 52 8.01 8.20 10.52
N THR A 53 7.98 7.20 9.64
CA THR A 53 9.06 6.21 9.50
C THR A 53 10.34 6.88 8.98
N THR A 54 11.42 6.74 9.73
CA THR A 54 12.75 7.26 9.37
C THR A 54 13.37 6.48 8.21
N LEU A 55 14.37 7.05 7.54
CA LEU A 55 15.11 6.35 6.48
C LEU A 55 15.78 5.06 6.99
N GLU A 56 16.23 5.06 8.24
CA GLU A 56 16.81 3.86 8.87
C GLU A 56 15.75 2.77 9.05
N GLU A 57 14.56 3.12 9.52
CA GLU A 57 13.46 2.15 9.68
C GLU A 57 12.94 1.64 8.33
N GLN A 58 12.88 2.50 7.30
CA GLN A 58 12.61 2.06 5.92
C GLN A 58 13.66 1.02 5.47
N GLU A 59 14.93 1.29 5.71
CA GLU A 59 16.01 0.36 5.37
C GLU A 59 15.92 -0.96 6.16
N GLN A 60 15.52 -0.91 7.44
CA GLN A 60 15.27 -2.11 8.24
C GLN A 60 14.14 -2.96 7.64
N ILE A 61 13.05 -2.34 7.18
CA ILE A 61 11.95 -3.03 6.49
C ILE A 61 12.45 -3.67 5.19
N LEU A 62 13.23 -2.95 4.39
CA LEU A 62 13.77 -3.46 3.13
C LEU A 62 14.77 -4.61 3.33
N ASN A 63 15.44 -4.65 4.48
CA ASN A 63 16.38 -5.71 4.84
C ASN A 63 15.73 -6.93 5.52
N LEU A 64 14.40 -6.97 5.63
CA LEU A 64 13.69 -8.15 6.11
C LEU A 64 14.01 -9.37 5.24
N SER A 65 14.10 -10.55 5.87
CA SER A 65 14.15 -11.80 5.11
C SER A 65 12.87 -11.97 4.28
N PRO A 66 12.89 -12.73 3.17
CA PRO A 66 11.70 -12.91 2.33
C PRO A 66 10.46 -13.35 3.12
N LYS A 67 10.63 -14.22 4.12
CA LYS A 67 9.51 -14.66 4.97
C LYS A 67 8.95 -13.53 5.83
N LEU A 68 9.81 -12.68 6.39
CA LEU A 68 9.36 -11.56 7.21
C LEU A 68 8.75 -10.44 6.35
N MET A 69 9.32 -10.20 5.16
CA MET A 69 8.77 -9.26 4.19
C MET A 69 7.38 -9.70 3.72
N GLU A 70 7.20 -11.00 3.43
CA GLU A 70 5.91 -11.59 3.11
C GLU A 70 4.88 -11.36 4.23
N MET A 71 5.25 -11.66 5.48
CA MET A 71 4.38 -11.46 6.63
C MET A 71 4.01 -9.98 6.82
N TYR A 72 4.99 -9.08 6.73
CA TYR A 72 4.80 -7.63 6.83
C TYR A 72 3.81 -7.17 5.76
N HIS A 73 4.09 -7.48 4.50
CA HIS A 73 3.31 -7.00 3.38
C HIS A 73 1.89 -7.60 3.34
N ARG A 74 1.75 -8.92 3.57
CA ARG A 74 0.44 -9.59 3.62
C ARG A 74 -0.41 -9.11 4.77
N TYR A 75 0.18 -8.77 5.93
CA TYR A 75 -0.58 -8.18 7.04
C TYR A 75 -1.20 -6.83 6.67
N HIS A 76 -0.43 -5.94 6.03
CA HIS A 76 -0.96 -4.66 5.54
C HIS A 76 -2.07 -4.88 4.50
N MET A 77 -1.90 -5.83 3.58
CA MET A 77 -2.95 -6.12 2.61
C MET A 77 -4.22 -6.68 3.27
N TYR A 78 -4.07 -7.72 4.11
CA TYR A 78 -5.20 -8.36 4.77
C TYR A 78 -5.94 -7.42 5.70
N TYR A 79 -5.20 -6.59 6.47
CA TYR A 79 -5.80 -5.55 7.28
C TYR A 79 -6.68 -4.65 6.41
N HIS A 80 -6.22 -4.15 5.27
CA HIS A 80 -7.03 -3.20 4.49
C HIS A 80 -8.15 -3.83 3.65
N LEU A 81 -8.31 -5.16 3.63
CA LEU A 81 -9.47 -5.80 3.00
C LEU A 81 -10.80 -5.34 3.62
N HIS A 82 -10.84 -5.02 4.92
CA HIS A 82 -12.08 -4.58 5.55
C HIS A 82 -12.48 -3.14 5.16
N HIS A 83 -11.57 -2.32 4.60
CA HIS A 83 -11.92 -0.99 4.09
C HIS A 83 -12.84 -1.08 2.87
N TYR A 84 -12.84 -2.21 2.15
CA TYR A 84 -13.80 -2.46 1.07
C TYR A 84 -15.24 -2.65 1.56
N PHE A 85 -15.50 -2.76 2.86
CA PHE A 85 -16.87 -2.68 3.39
C PHE A 85 -17.36 -1.24 3.56
N GLN A 86 -16.46 -0.26 3.48
CA GLN A 86 -16.78 1.16 3.61
C GLN A 86 -17.37 1.74 2.32
N ARG A 87 -18.02 2.89 2.46
CA ARG A 87 -18.70 3.58 1.34
C ARG A 87 -17.73 4.13 0.30
N ASP A 88 -16.55 4.54 0.74
CA ASP A 88 -15.44 4.97 -0.10
C ASP A 88 -14.11 4.53 0.49
N ASP A 89 -13.10 4.46 -0.36
CA ASP A 89 -11.73 4.14 0.04
C ASP A 89 -10.76 4.67 -1.02
N LEU A 90 -9.55 5.01 -0.58
CA LEU A 90 -8.44 5.40 -1.42
C LEU A 90 -7.22 4.56 -1.03
N THR A 91 -6.93 3.54 -1.83
CA THR A 91 -5.79 2.65 -1.65
C THR A 91 -4.70 2.95 -2.70
N VAL A 92 -3.44 2.92 -2.27
CA VAL A 92 -2.27 2.95 -3.14
C VAL A 92 -1.44 1.71 -2.87
N GLY A 93 -1.24 0.92 -3.91
CA GLY A 93 -0.62 -0.38 -3.74
C GLY A 93 -1.57 -1.38 -3.09
N PHE A 94 -2.04 -2.32 -3.91
CA PHE A 94 -2.93 -3.40 -3.48
C PHE A 94 -3.14 -4.43 -4.60
N HIS A 95 -2.27 -4.43 -5.62
CA HIS A 95 -2.51 -5.20 -6.83
C HIS A 95 -1.23 -5.80 -7.38
N ILE A 96 -0.37 -4.99 -8.01
CA ILE A 96 0.89 -5.47 -8.60
C ILE A 96 1.95 -5.72 -7.54
N GLU A 97 1.77 -5.13 -6.35
CA GLU A 97 2.68 -5.22 -5.22
C GLU A 97 2.84 -6.68 -4.75
N GLU A 98 1.74 -7.42 -4.68
CA GLU A 98 1.75 -8.85 -4.39
C GLU A 98 1.98 -9.66 -5.66
N SER A 99 1.16 -9.44 -6.70
CA SER A 99 1.13 -10.35 -7.86
C SER A 99 2.39 -10.31 -8.74
N ILE A 100 3.20 -9.24 -8.65
CA ILE A 100 4.39 -9.05 -9.50
C ILE A 100 5.61 -8.66 -8.66
N LEU A 101 5.52 -7.58 -7.88
CA LEU A 101 6.69 -6.99 -7.22
C LEU A 101 7.24 -7.89 -6.10
N ALA A 102 6.37 -8.59 -5.37
CA ALA A 102 6.78 -9.57 -4.36
C ALA A 102 7.73 -10.64 -4.92
N ARG A 103 7.28 -11.32 -5.98
CA ARG A 103 8.05 -12.37 -6.66
C ARG A 103 9.33 -11.82 -7.26
N ARG A 104 9.28 -10.61 -7.82
CA ARG A 104 10.40 -10.00 -8.55
C ARG A 104 11.49 -9.42 -7.65
N TYR A 105 11.11 -8.83 -6.51
CA TYR A 105 12.01 -8.01 -5.71
C TYR A 105 12.14 -8.45 -4.24
N PHE A 106 11.13 -9.13 -3.68
CA PHE A 106 11.10 -9.48 -2.25
C PHE A 106 11.34 -10.97 -1.97
N GLY A 107 11.40 -11.79 -3.03
CA GLY A 107 11.83 -13.18 -2.95
C GLY A 107 10.84 -14.13 -2.30
N TYR A 108 9.54 -13.84 -2.36
CA TYR A 108 8.47 -14.72 -1.88
C TYR A 108 7.33 -14.82 -2.90
N GLY A 109 6.53 -15.88 -2.79
CA GLY A 109 5.41 -16.14 -3.70
C GLY A 109 5.88 -16.75 -5.02
N LEU A 110 7.01 -17.46 -5.01
CA LEU A 110 7.59 -18.09 -6.19
C LEU A 110 6.86 -19.38 -6.56
N ASP A 111 6.98 -19.79 -7.82
CA ASP A 111 6.35 -21.00 -8.34
C ASP A 111 6.68 -22.22 -7.46
N GLY A 112 5.65 -22.90 -6.94
CA GLY A 112 5.79 -24.08 -6.09
C GLY A 112 6.04 -23.79 -4.59
N GLU A 113 6.05 -22.53 -4.16
CA GLU A 113 6.00 -22.18 -2.74
C GLU A 113 4.59 -22.33 -2.15
N ALA A 114 4.51 -22.44 -0.82
CA ALA A 114 3.21 -22.44 -0.15
C ALA A 114 2.47 -21.12 -0.42
N PHE A 115 1.19 -21.21 -0.78
CA PHE A 115 0.31 -20.09 -1.15
C PHE A 115 0.57 -19.45 -2.53
N ASP A 116 1.18 -20.18 -3.48
CA ASP A 116 0.95 -19.98 -4.93
C ASP A 116 -0.48 -20.38 -5.32
#